data_AF-A0A6V7VLU9-F1
#
_entry.id   AF-A0A6V7VLU9-F1
#
_cell.length_a   1.000
_cell.length_b   1.000
_cell.length_c   1.000
_cell.angle_alpha   90.00
_cell.angle_beta   90.00
_cell.angle_gamma   90.00
#
_symmetry.space_group_name_H-M   'P 1'
#
loop_
_entity.id
_entity.type
_entity.pdbx_description
1 polymer ?
#
loop_
_entity_poly.entity_id
_entity_poly.type
_entity_poly.pdbx_seq_one_letter_code
_entity_poly.pdbx_strand_id
1 'polypeptide(L)'
;MAEILKKQKLEEDSKNFVGQAEEKKHQQQIFTQNTESNKKDEKIIVLPPHPPEYQQQQQKQIYPDQKQNPQAPQFLLRSTFTDDSTSSLDTTVTTLRFSSIRQSSLLSVVGVTSTQEMLLKLQSLEALSEAMRKAGLESSNLIFGIDYTASNKYQGERSFNGRSLHSVDDKGIENPYQQVIKIMGRTLAPFAGTQYGIPAFGFGDASTGDWSVFSLNGTTEGECNDLDDVLRIYNQVTPKVDLSGPTNFAPLIYRSMEICYARKDYHILVIIADGQVTNERATRKAIVAACQYPLSIIVVGVGDGPWDMMKVFDESLPKRPWDNFHFVEFHSLFTDENMNQQSSSKELSFAINSLLEIPDQAKFLLKCLGNIF
;
A
#
# COMPACT_ATOMS: atom_id res chain seq x y z
N MET A 1 -0.07 58.24 -11.91
CA MET A 1 0.76 57.07 -12.32
C MET A 1 0.40 55.81 -11.54
N ALA A 2 0.57 55.76 -10.21
CA ALA A 2 0.26 54.56 -9.40
C ALA A 2 -1.21 54.10 -9.48
N GLU A 3 -2.16 55.03 -9.59
CA GLU A 3 -3.60 54.72 -9.66
C GLU A 3 -4.05 54.14 -11.01
N ILE A 4 -3.33 54.49 -12.09
CA ILE A 4 -3.59 54.00 -13.45
C ILE A 4 -3.11 52.54 -13.58
N LEU A 5 -1.92 52.24 -13.04
CA LEU A 5 -1.37 50.89 -13.01
C LEU A 5 -2.24 49.93 -12.17
N LYS A 6 -2.85 50.42 -11.09
CA LYS A 6 -3.74 49.60 -10.25
C LYS A 6 -5.06 49.26 -10.96
N LYS A 7 -5.60 50.19 -11.76
CA LYS A 7 -6.79 49.93 -12.59
C LYS A 7 -6.50 48.96 -13.73
N GLN A 8 -5.35 49.08 -14.39
CA GLN A 8 -4.95 48.16 -15.47
C GLN A 8 -4.76 46.73 -14.94
N LYS A 9 -4.16 46.56 -13.76
CA LYS A 9 -3.98 45.23 -13.15
C LYS A 9 -5.32 44.59 -12.74
N LEU A 10 -6.25 45.37 -12.21
CA LEU A 10 -7.60 44.89 -11.87
C LEU A 10 -8.41 44.49 -13.12
N GLU A 11 -8.23 45.18 -14.25
CA GLU A 11 -8.85 44.80 -15.53
C GLU A 11 -8.25 43.53 -16.13
N GLU A 12 -6.93 43.32 -16.02
CA GLU A 12 -6.29 42.06 -16.44
C GLU A 12 -6.71 40.87 -15.57
N ASP A 13 -6.75 41.04 -14.25
CA ASP A 13 -7.18 39.99 -13.33
C ASP A 13 -8.66 39.61 -13.55
N SER A 14 -9.50 40.60 -13.85
CA SER A 14 -10.92 40.36 -14.16
C SER A 14 -11.10 39.62 -15.50
N LYS A 15 -10.30 39.95 -16.53
CA LYS A 15 -10.32 39.23 -17.82
C LYS A 15 -9.83 37.78 -17.68
N ASN A 16 -8.79 37.54 -16.88
CA ASN A 16 -8.30 36.18 -16.60
C ASN A 16 -9.33 35.34 -15.83
N PHE A 17 -10.04 35.94 -14.88
CA PHE A 17 -11.09 35.23 -14.14
C PHE A 17 -12.29 34.86 -15.03
N VAL A 18 -12.68 35.75 -15.95
CA VAL A 18 -13.75 35.47 -16.94
C VAL A 18 -13.31 34.37 -17.92
N GLY A 19 -12.06 34.42 -18.41
CA GLY A 19 -11.51 33.36 -19.28
C GLY A 19 -11.50 31.98 -18.62
N GLN A 20 -11.08 31.88 -17.36
CA GLN A 20 -11.10 30.62 -16.60
C GLN A 20 -12.52 30.11 -16.32
N ALA A 21 -13.50 31.01 -16.14
CA ALA A 21 -14.90 30.64 -15.96
C ALA A 21 -15.55 30.14 -17.25
N GLU A 22 -15.20 30.72 -18.40
CA GLU A 22 -15.66 30.26 -19.72
C GLU A 22 -15.03 28.91 -20.10
N GLU A 23 -13.75 28.70 -19.78
CA GLU A 23 -13.05 27.43 -20.03
C GLU A 23 -13.63 26.29 -19.17
N LYS A 24 -13.97 26.57 -17.89
CA LYS A 24 -14.70 25.60 -17.04
C LYS A 24 -16.10 25.29 -17.55
N LYS A 25 -16.83 26.28 -18.08
CA LYS A 25 -18.15 26.03 -18.72
C LYS A 25 -18.01 25.20 -20.00
N HIS A 26 -16.95 25.40 -20.78
CA HIS A 26 -16.69 24.62 -21.99
C HIS A 26 -16.32 23.17 -21.67
N GLN A 27 -15.46 22.93 -20.66
CA GLN A 27 -15.14 21.58 -20.19
C GLN A 27 -16.36 20.85 -19.59
N GLN A 28 -17.23 21.57 -18.88
CA GLN A 28 -18.47 21.00 -18.34
C GLN A 28 -19.49 20.67 -19.45
N GLN A 29 -19.56 21.46 -20.52
CA GLN A 29 -20.35 21.14 -21.72
C GLN A 29 -19.80 19.93 -22.48
N ILE A 30 -18.49 19.80 -22.63
CA ILE A 30 -17.85 18.61 -23.26
C ILE A 30 -18.12 17.35 -22.42
N PHE A 31 -18.02 17.45 -21.09
CA PHE A 31 -18.33 16.34 -20.19
C PHE A 31 -19.80 15.91 -20.27
N THR A 32 -20.72 16.88 -20.38
CA THR A 32 -22.17 16.63 -20.51
C THR A 32 -22.53 16.06 -21.89
N GLN A 33 -21.91 16.54 -22.97
CA GLN A 33 -22.09 15.98 -24.32
C GLN A 33 -21.53 14.56 -24.45
N ASN A 34 -20.41 14.24 -23.79
CA ASN A 34 -19.83 12.89 -23.77
C ASN A 34 -20.61 11.90 -22.89
N THR A 35 -21.35 12.38 -21.89
CA THR A 35 -22.25 11.54 -21.08
C THR A 35 -23.62 11.35 -21.73
N GLU A 36 -24.08 12.28 -22.56
CA GLU A 36 -25.31 12.13 -23.36
C GLU A 36 -25.11 11.30 -24.64
N SER A 37 -23.93 11.34 -25.27
CA SER A 37 -23.59 10.48 -26.41
C SER A 37 -23.43 9.01 -26.01
N ASN A 38 -22.91 8.74 -24.81
CA ASN A 38 -22.79 7.38 -24.25
C ASN A 38 -24.11 6.78 -23.72
N LYS A 39 -25.23 7.51 -23.80
CA LYS A 39 -26.56 7.03 -23.36
C LYS A 39 -27.53 6.71 -24.50
N LYS A 40 -27.14 6.82 -25.77
CA LYS A 40 -28.06 6.61 -26.91
C LYS A 40 -27.73 5.50 -27.90
N ASP A 41 -26.63 4.77 -27.77
CA ASP A 41 -26.31 3.65 -28.67
C ASP A 41 -25.97 2.35 -27.92
N GLU A 42 -26.98 1.74 -27.28
CA GLU A 42 -27.00 0.28 -27.07
C GLU A 42 -27.97 -0.34 -28.10
N LYS A 43 -27.46 -0.57 -29.31
CA LYS A 43 -28.00 -1.59 -30.22
C LYS A 43 -27.02 -2.73 -30.28
N ILE A 44 -27.47 -3.89 -29.81
CA ILE A 44 -26.78 -5.17 -29.89
C ILE A 44 -26.50 -5.49 -31.37
N ILE A 45 -25.23 -5.43 -31.78
CA ILE A 45 -24.74 -5.94 -33.06
C ILE A 45 -23.92 -7.19 -32.76
N VAL A 46 -24.46 -8.34 -33.15
CA VAL A 46 -23.76 -9.62 -33.14
C VAL A 46 -22.85 -9.66 -34.38
N LEU A 47 -21.53 -9.75 -34.18
CA LEU A 47 -20.55 -9.99 -35.25
C LEU A 47 -20.17 -11.48 -35.32
N PRO A 48 -19.91 -12.02 -36.53
CA PRO A 48 -19.73 -13.45 -36.76
C PRO A 48 -18.34 -13.95 -36.34
N PRO A 49 -18.15 -15.26 -36.10
CA PRO A 49 -16.86 -15.82 -35.71
C PRO A 49 -15.94 -15.95 -36.94
N HIS A 50 -14.69 -15.52 -36.81
CA HIS A 50 -13.63 -15.87 -37.76
C HIS A 50 -12.87 -17.14 -37.32
N PRO A 51 -12.33 -17.94 -38.28
CA PRO A 51 -11.89 -19.31 -38.05
C PRO A 51 -10.45 -19.43 -37.51
N PRO A 52 -10.06 -20.61 -37.01
CA PRO A 52 -8.85 -20.81 -36.22
C PRO A 52 -7.66 -21.19 -37.09
N GLU A 53 -6.44 -20.76 -36.72
CA GLU A 53 -5.23 -21.60 -36.70
C GLU A 53 -3.99 -20.80 -36.28
N TYR A 54 -3.03 -21.51 -35.69
CA TYR A 54 -1.75 -21.05 -35.13
C TYR A 54 -1.76 -20.45 -33.71
N GLN A 55 -2.07 -21.31 -32.73
CA GLN A 55 -1.33 -21.33 -31.45
C GLN A 55 -1.47 -22.67 -30.69
N GLN A 56 -1.57 -23.80 -31.41
CA GLN A 56 -1.38 -25.13 -30.82
C GLN A 56 0.07 -25.56 -30.98
N GLN A 57 0.91 -25.24 -30.02
CA GLN A 57 2.12 -26.00 -29.64
C GLN A 57 2.73 -25.38 -28.38
N GLN A 58 2.07 -25.59 -27.23
CA GLN A 58 2.74 -25.66 -25.91
C GLN A 58 1.81 -26.06 -24.74
N GLN A 59 0.49 -26.18 -24.92
CA GLN A 59 -0.40 -26.71 -23.88
C GLN A 59 -0.92 -28.11 -24.21
N LYS A 60 -0.06 -29.13 -24.07
CA LYS A 60 -0.52 -30.51 -23.81
C LYS A 60 0.47 -31.19 -22.88
N GLN A 61 -0.08 -31.82 -21.82
CA GLN A 61 0.57 -32.36 -20.63
C GLN A 61 0.82 -31.25 -19.59
N ILE A 62 -0.05 -30.97 -18.62
CA ILE A 62 -0.65 -31.90 -17.65
C ILE A 62 -1.98 -31.30 -17.14
N TYR A 63 -3.13 -31.88 -17.49
CA TYR A 63 -4.39 -31.86 -16.71
C TYR A 63 -5.35 -32.87 -17.37
N PRO A 64 -5.73 -33.99 -16.72
CA PRO A 64 -6.94 -34.72 -17.05
C PRO A 64 -8.09 -34.36 -16.10
N ASP A 65 -9.25 -34.13 -16.73
CA ASP A 65 -10.64 -34.19 -16.24
C ASP A 65 -11.05 -33.46 -14.95
N GLN A 66 -11.69 -32.29 -15.17
CA GLN A 66 -12.60 -31.66 -14.21
C GLN A 66 -14.01 -32.27 -14.31
N LYS A 67 -14.39 -33.01 -13.26
CA LYS A 67 -15.77 -33.02 -12.74
C LYS A 67 -15.73 -32.89 -11.22
N GLN A 68 -15.52 -31.67 -10.74
CA GLN A 68 -16.10 -31.13 -9.49
C GLN A 68 -15.65 -29.68 -9.35
N ASN A 69 -16.62 -28.83 -9.04
CA ASN A 69 -16.49 -27.39 -8.84
C ASN A 69 -15.64 -27.09 -7.60
N PRO A 70 -14.51 -26.35 -7.65
CA PRO A 70 -13.82 -25.96 -6.42
C PRO A 70 -14.45 -24.68 -5.89
N GLN A 71 -15.38 -24.84 -4.95
CA GLN A 71 -15.64 -23.77 -3.98
C GLN A 71 -14.34 -23.50 -3.23
N ALA A 72 -13.98 -22.22 -3.07
CA ALA A 72 -12.95 -21.83 -2.11
C ALA A 72 -13.30 -22.42 -0.73
N PRO A 73 -12.36 -23.03 0.01
CA PRO A 73 -12.66 -23.58 1.32
C PRO A 73 -13.19 -22.47 2.24
N GLN A 74 -14.47 -22.57 2.61
CA GLN A 74 -15.06 -21.75 3.66
C GLN A 74 -14.45 -22.18 4.99
N PHE A 75 -13.46 -21.43 5.47
CA PHE A 75 -13.03 -21.53 6.84
C PHE A 75 -14.08 -20.85 7.74
N LEU A 76 -14.98 -21.67 8.29
CA LEU A 76 -15.92 -21.26 9.34
C LEU A 76 -15.14 -20.92 10.61
N LEU A 77 -14.79 -19.64 10.77
CA LEU A 77 -14.52 -19.07 12.09
C LEU A 77 -15.81 -19.21 12.92
N ARG A 78 -15.86 -20.18 13.84
CA ARG A 78 -16.96 -20.31 14.78
C ARG A 78 -16.87 -19.19 15.82
N SER A 79 -17.45 -18.03 15.52
CA SER A 79 -17.72 -16.99 16.50
C SER A 79 -19.01 -17.33 17.24
N THR A 80 -18.90 -17.75 18.50
CA THR A 80 -20.03 -17.70 19.43
C THR A 80 -20.01 -16.34 20.12
N PHE A 81 -20.77 -15.38 19.60
CA PHE A 81 -21.15 -14.19 20.35
C PHE A 81 -22.64 -13.93 20.15
N THR A 82 -23.35 -13.95 21.27
CA THR A 82 -24.78 -13.67 21.41
C THR A 82 -25.04 -12.18 21.23
N ASP A 83 -25.96 -11.85 20.33
CA ASP A 83 -26.52 -10.50 20.17
C ASP A 83 -27.38 -10.13 21.39
N ASP A 84 -27.24 -8.90 21.88
CA ASP A 84 -28.34 -8.21 22.54
C ASP A 84 -28.32 -6.69 22.29
N SER A 85 -29.34 -6.25 21.54
CA SER A 85 -30.19 -5.07 21.69
C SER A 85 -29.63 -3.61 21.74
N THR A 86 -29.95 -2.87 20.67
CA THR A 86 -30.58 -1.52 20.57
C THR A 86 -30.24 -0.39 21.57
N SER A 87 -29.79 0.78 21.07
CA SER A 87 -30.60 2.03 20.96
C SER A 87 -29.79 3.34 20.75
N SER A 88 -30.43 4.23 19.99
CA SER A 88 -30.36 5.72 19.93
C SER A 88 -29.07 6.50 19.62
N LEU A 89 -29.21 7.35 18.59
CA LEU A 89 -28.39 8.54 18.32
C LEU A 89 -28.49 9.55 19.47
N ASP A 90 -27.37 10.15 19.86
CA ASP A 90 -27.29 11.61 19.99
C ASP A 90 -25.86 12.17 19.88
N THR A 91 -25.83 13.44 19.49
CA THR A 91 -24.70 14.23 18.97
C THR A 91 -23.68 14.61 20.06
N THR A 92 -22.39 14.38 19.82
CA THR A 92 -21.30 15.30 20.22
C THR A 92 -19.99 14.93 19.52
N VAL A 93 -19.57 15.83 18.65
CA VAL A 93 -18.22 15.92 18.08
C VAL A 93 -17.22 16.07 19.24
N THR A 94 -16.06 15.38 19.17
CA THR A 94 -14.82 15.56 19.98
C THR A 94 -14.38 14.40 20.91
N THR A 95 -14.96 13.20 20.93
CA THR A 95 -14.35 12.08 21.71
C THR A 95 -14.64 10.69 21.15
N LEU A 96 -13.94 10.28 20.08
CA LEU A 96 -13.88 8.88 19.65
C LEU A 96 -12.42 8.42 19.50
N ARG A 97 -11.69 8.38 20.62
CA ARG A 97 -10.58 7.45 20.83
C ARG A 97 -10.98 6.47 21.93
N PHE A 98 -11.87 5.51 21.66
CA PHE A 98 -12.04 4.33 22.52
C PHE A 98 -12.77 3.22 21.73
N SER A 99 -12.14 2.71 20.68
CA SER A 99 -12.10 1.25 20.54
C SER A 99 -11.08 0.76 21.58
N SER A 100 -11.43 -0.26 22.35
CA SER A 100 -10.61 -0.78 23.46
C SER A 100 -9.17 -1.09 22.98
N ILE A 101 -8.24 -0.15 23.19
CA ILE A 101 -6.82 -0.35 22.88
C ILE A 101 -6.33 -1.48 23.78
N ARG A 102 -6.18 -2.68 23.22
CA ARG A 102 -5.20 -3.61 23.79
C ARG A 102 -3.86 -2.88 23.68
N GLN A 103 -3.23 -2.59 24.81
CA GLN A 103 -1.91 -1.98 24.82
C GLN A 103 -0.99 -2.85 23.97
N SER A 104 -0.38 -2.27 22.93
CA SER A 104 0.52 -2.99 22.02
C SER A 104 1.55 -3.79 22.83
N SER A 105 1.78 -5.04 22.45
CA SER A 105 2.75 -5.86 23.16
C SER A 105 4.17 -5.31 23.03
N LEU A 106 4.46 -4.59 21.95
CA LEU A 106 5.74 -3.92 21.75
C LEU A 106 5.94 -2.79 22.77
N LEU A 107 4.93 -1.92 22.96
CA LEU A 107 4.98 -0.87 23.98
C LEU A 107 5.15 -1.46 25.39
N SER A 108 4.43 -2.55 25.67
CA SER A 108 4.48 -3.25 26.95
C SER A 108 5.87 -3.83 27.24
N VAL A 109 6.52 -4.44 26.23
CA VAL A 109 7.87 -5.01 26.34
C VAL A 109 8.94 -3.96 26.58
N VAL A 110 8.81 -2.79 25.95
CA VAL A 110 9.73 -1.66 26.16
C VAL A 110 9.42 -0.91 27.48
N GLY A 111 8.26 -1.19 28.09
CA GLY A 111 7.80 -0.56 29.33
C GLY A 111 7.46 0.91 29.12
N VAL A 112 6.71 1.21 28.05
CA VAL A 112 6.28 2.56 27.64
C VAL A 112 4.80 2.55 27.28
N THR A 113 4.21 3.74 27.18
CA THR A 113 2.79 3.92 26.86
C THR A 113 2.54 4.59 25.51
N SER A 114 3.59 5.14 24.88
CA SER A 114 3.51 5.85 23.60
C SER A 114 4.72 5.59 22.71
N THR A 115 4.57 5.84 21.40
CA THR A 115 5.68 5.75 20.44
C THR A 115 6.76 6.79 20.69
N GLN A 116 6.39 7.96 21.21
CA GLN A 116 7.33 9.02 21.62
C GLN A 116 8.22 8.55 22.78
N GLU A 117 7.64 7.93 23.81
CA GLU A 117 8.43 7.34 24.91
C GLU A 117 9.32 6.20 24.41
N MET A 118 8.83 5.40 23.45
CA MET A 118 9.62 4.33 22.83
C MET A 118 10.84 4.89 22.11
N LEU A 119 10.68 5.99 21.36
CA LEU A 119 11.78 6.69 20.69
C LEU A 119 12.83 7.26 21.65
N LEU A 120 12.43 7.64 22.86
CA LEU A 120 13.37 8.10 23.89
C LEU A 120 14.16 6.95 24.53
N LYS A 121 13.62 5.72 24.51
CA LYS A 121 14.26 4.53 25.09
C LYS A 121 15.10 3.73 24.10
N LEU A 122 14.62 3.58 22.87
CA LEU A 122 15.31 2.83 21.83
C LEU A 122 16.29 3.75 21.10
N GLN A 123 17.52 3.28 20.90
CA GLN A 123 18.59 4.08 20.29
C GLN A 123 19.00 3.58 18.90
N SER A 124 18.45 2.46 18.43
CA SER A 124 18.80 1.88 17.13
C SER A 124 17.71 0.95 16.59
N LEU A 125 17.80 0.61 15.29
CA LEU A 125 16.90 -0.35 14.65
C LEU A 125 17.08 -1.76 15.23
N GLU A 126 18.31 -2.13 15.61
CA GLU A 126 18.60 -3.42 16.23
C GLU A 126 17.92 -3.55 17.61
N ALA A 127 17.88 -2.46 18.38
CA ALA A 127 17.16 -2.42 19.66
C ALA A 127 15.64 -2.60 19.46
N LEU A 128 15.09 -2.05 18.36
CA LEU A 128 13.70 -2.28 17.96
C LEU A 128 13.45 -3.73 17.56
N SER A 129 14.32 -4.34 16.74
CA SER A 129 14.20 -5.77 16.38
C SER A 129 14.25 -6.65 17.63
N GLU A 130 15.14 -6.38 18.59
CA GLU A 130 15.18 -7.16 19.83
C GLU A 130 13.91 -6.98 20.69
N ALA A 131 13.34 -5.77 20.72
CA ALA A 131 12.05 -5.53 21.37
C ALA A 131 10.90 -6.29 20.68
N MET A 132 10.87 -6.32 19.34
CA MET A 132 9.88 -7.08 18.56
C MET A 132 10.00 -8.59 18.80
N ARG A 133 11.22 -9.12 18.93
CA ARG A 133 11.46 -10.52 19.29
C ARG A 133 10.91 -10.86 20.67
N LYS A 134 11.19 -10.02 21.67
CA LYS A 134 10.61 -10.15 23.02
C LYS A 134 9.09 -9.99 23.02
N ALA A 135 8.56 -9.21 22.08
CA ALA A 135 7.13 -9.09 21.82
C ALA A 135 6.56 -10.27 21.01
N GLY A 136 7.33 -11.32 20.74
CA GLY A 136 6.87 -12.60 20.20
C GLY A 136 6.86 -12.70 18.68
N LEU A 137 7.55 -11.81 17.96
CA LEU A 137 7.86 -12.05 16.55
C LEU A 137 9.07 -13.00 16.46
N GLU A 138 8.85 -14.23 15.99
CA GLU A 138 9.90 -15.25 15.90
C GLU A 138 10.52 -15.30 14.50
N SER A 139 9.67 -15.41 13.47
CA SER A 139 10.05 -15.41 12.06
C SER A 139 9.00 -14.67 11.22
N SER A 140 9.42 -14.11 10.09
CA SER A 140 8.54 -13.49 9.10
C SER A 140 9.19 -13.48 7.73
N ASN A 141 8.41 -13.66 6.68
CA ASN A 141 8.86 -13.43 5.31
C ASN A 141 8.42 -12.03 4.84
N LEU A 142 9.18 -11.42 3.93
CA LEU A 142 8.86 -10.10 3.37
C LEU A 142 8.39 -10.24 1.93
N ILE A 143 7.44 -9.40 1.56
CA ILE A 143 7.04 -9.15 0.16
C ILE A 143 7.06 -7.64 -0.04
N PHE A 144 7.65 -7.16 -1.13
CA PHE A 144 7.62 -5.75 -1.50
C PHE A 144 6.70 -5.51 -2.70
N GLY A 145 5.88 -4.47 -2.59
CA GLY A 145 5.09 -3.92 -3.68
C GLY A 145 5.47 -2.47 -3.96
N ILE A 146 5.86 -2.18 -5.19
CA ILE A 146 6.32 -0.86 -5.63
C ILE A 146 5.29 -0.26 -6.58
N ASP A 147 4.72 0.87 -6.19
CA ASP A 147 3.80 1.64 -7.02
C ASP A 147 4.56 2.34 -8.16
N TYR A 148 4.29 1.97 -9.40
CA TYR A 148 4.85 2.58 -10.61
C TYR A 148 3.82 3.43 -11.36
N THR A 149 2.86 4.04 -10.66
CA THR A 149 1.89 4.96 -11.25
C THR A 149 2.53 6.30 -11.62
N ALA A 150 1.92 7.00 -12.57
CA ALA A 150 2.40 8.26 -13.13
C ALA A 150 2.38 9.42 -12.14
N SER A 151 1.63 9.32 -11.03
CA SER A 151 1.64 10.31 -9.95
C SER A 151 3.03 10.54 -9.38
N ASN A 152 3.88 9.51 -9.40
CA ASN A 152 5.23 9.58 -8.85
C ASN A 152 6.09 10.65 -9.52
N LYS A 153 5.73 11.09 -10.74
CA LYS A 153 6.43 12.17 -11.47
C LYS A 153 6.29 13.53 -10.81
N TYR A 154 5.21 13.77 -10.06
CA TYR A 154 4.89 15.07 -9.48
C TYR A 154 4.61 15.05 -7.97
N GLN A 155 4.38 13.88 -7.36
CA GLN A 155 4.17 13.73 -5.90
C GLN A 155 5.43 13.99 -5.04
N GLY A 156 6.55 14.38 -5.64
CA GLY A 156 7.76 14.83 -4.94
C GLY A 156 7.98 16.34 -5.00
N GLU A 157 6.96 17.13 -5.37
CA GLU A 157 7.06 18.59 -5.50
C GLU A 157 7.59 19.25 -4.23
N ARG A 158 6.99 18.93 -3.08
CA ARG A 158 7.43 19.46 -1.77
C ARG A 158 8.34 18.49 -1.05
N SER A 159 8.00 17.20 -1.05
CA SER A 159 8.67 16.20 -0.24
C SER A 159 10.02 15.74 -0.79
N PHE A 160 10.26 15.95 -2.09
CA PHE A 160 11.49 15.49 -2.77
C PHE A 160 12.05 16.53 -3.75
N ASN A 161 11.93 17.81 -3.38
CA ASN A 161 12.54 18.94 -4.10
C ASN A 161 12.18 19.01 -5.60
N GLY A 162 10.91 18.77 -5.95
CA GLY A 162 10.46 18.82 -7.34
C GLY A 162 10.87 17.61 -8.19
N ARG A 163 11.52 16.61 -7.59
CA ARG A 163 11.96 15.40 -8.31
C ARG A 163 10.85 14.36 -8.33
N SER A 164 10.93 13.46 -9.30
CA SER A 164 10.13 12.24 -9.27
C SER A 164 10.52 11.40 -8.06
N LEU A 165 9.55 10.80 -7.39
CA LEU A 165 9.79 9.89 -6.26
C LEU A 165 10.55 8.62 -6.67
N HIS A 166 10.61 8.33 -7.98
CA HIS A 166 11.41 7.27 -8.58
C HIS A 166 12.74 7.72 -9.17
N SER A 167 13.14 8.99 -9.00
CA SER A 167 14.45 9.45 -9.49
C SER A 167 15.57 8.65 -8.80
N VAL A 168 16.25 7.79 -9.57
CA VAL A 168 17.46 7.08 -9.14
C VAL A 168 18.65 7.98 -9.50
N ASP A 169 19.37 8.47 -8.50
CA ASP A 169 20.46 9.44 -8.68
C ASP A 169 21.83 8.75 -8.59
N ASP A 170 22.68 8.95 -9.61
CA ASP A 170 24.05 8.43 -9.64
C ASP A 170 24.95 9.04 -8.54
N LYS A 171 24.55 10.17 -7.94
CA LYS A 171 25.25 10.87 -6.87
C LYS A 171 24.91 10.32 -5.48
N GLY A 172 24.10 9.27 -5.40
CA GLY A 172 23.82 8.54 -4.16
C GLY A 172 22.73 9.16 -3.28
N ILE A 173 21.90 10.07 -3.81
CA ILE A 173 20.70 10.56 -3.10
C ILE A 173 19.62 9.48 -3.20
N GLU A 174 19.29 8.85 -2.08
CA GLU A 174 18.23 7.84 -2.00
C GLU A 174 16.85 8.50 -2.13
N ASN A 175 16.04 8.04 -3.07
CA ASN A 175 14.64 8.42 -3.16
C ASN A 175 13.80 7.74 -2.07
N PRO A 176 12.58 8.23 -1.80
CA PRO A 176 11.76 7.71 -0.70
C PRO A 176 11.50 6.20 -0.76
N TYR A 177 11.33 5.62 -1.95
CA TYR A 177 11.19 4.16 -2.10
C TYR A 177 12.45 3.42 -1.64
N GLN A 178 13.64 3.87 -2.06
CA GLN A 178 14.91 3.27 -1.62
C GLN A 178 15.07 3.35 -0.09
N GLN A 179 14.73 4.50 0.50
CA GLN A 179 14.79 4.70 1.95
C GLN A 179 13.86 3.74 2.70
N VAL A 180 12.61 3.59 2.24
CA VAL A 180 11.64 2.69 2.87
C VAL A 180 12.07 1.23 2.77
N ILE A 181 12.49 0.76 1.58
CA ILE A 181 13.00 -0.62 1.38
C ILE A 181 14.14 -0.87 2.38
N LYS A 182 15.12 0.03 2.43
CA LYS A 182 16.30 -0.09 3.29
C LYS A 182 15.96 -0.14 4.78
N ILE A 183 15.10 0.77 5.27
CA ILE A 183 14.77 0.84 6.71
C ILE A 183 13.94 -0.38 7.12
N MET A 184 12.89 -0.71 6.35
CA MET A 184 12.02 -1.86 6.66
C MET A 184 12.79 -3.17 6.60
N GLY A 185 13.58 -3.36 5.55
CA GLY A 185 14.37 -4.58 5.39
C GLY A 185 15.45 -4.73 6.47
N ARG A 186 16.15 -3.66 6.85
CA ARG A 186 17.12 -3.73 7.97
C ARG A 186 16.47 -4.09 9.29
N THR A 187 15.31 -3.51 9.57
CA THR A 187 14.59 -3.76 10.83
C THR A 187 14.03 -5.18 10.90
N LEU A 188 13.61 -5.74 9.77
CA LEU A 188 12.99 -7.06 9.68
C LEU A 188 13.96 -8.20 9.30
N ALA A 189 15.18 -7.89 8.84
CA ALA A 189 16.20 -8.88 8.48
C ALA A 189 16.47 -9.92 9.59
N PRO A 190 16.49 -9.57 10.90
CA PRO A 190 16.67 -10.55 11.97
C PRO A 190 15.56 -11.61 12.09
N PHE A 191 14.44 -11.45 11.39
CA PHE A 191 13.30 -12.37 11.36
C PHE A 191 13.12 -13.05 10.00
N ALA A 192 13.86 -12.62 8.98
CA ALA A 192 13.75 -13.17 7.63
C ALA A 192 14.15 -14.65 7.63
N GLY A 193 13.25 -15.51 7.14
CA GLY A 193 13.57 -16.91 6.89
C GLY A 193 14.64 -17.04 5.79
N THR A 194 15.54 -18.02 5.92
CA THR A 194 16.57 -18.29 4.89
C THR A 194 16.08 -19.25 3.81
N GLN A 195 14.84 -19.74 3.92
CA GLN A 195 14.27 -20.75 3.04
C GLN A 195 13.83 -20.18 1.68
N TYR A 196 13.41 -18.92 1.65
CA TYR A 196 12.83 -18.28 0.48
C TYR A 196 13.45 -16.92 0.22
N GLY A 197 13.53 -16.52 -1.06
CA GLY A 197 13.84 -15.14 -1.42
C GLY A 197 12.68 -14.20 -1.11
N ILE A 198 12.97 -12.89 -1.13
CA ILE A 198 12.04 -11.79 -0.93
C ILE A 198 11.34 -11.48 -2.26
N PRO A 199 10.03 -11.77 -2.42
CA PRO A 199 9.32 -11.42 -3.63
C PRO A 199 9.17 -9.90 -3.74
N ALA A 200 9.51 -9.34 -4.88
CA ALA A 200 9.36 -7.92 -5.17
C ALA A 200 8.57 -7.71 -6.47
N PHE A 201 7.46 -6.98 -6.38
CA PHE A 201 6.54 -6.73 -7.49
C PHE A 201 6.30 -5.24 -7.71
N GLY A 202 6.07 -4.88 -8.97
CA GLY A 202 5.64 -3.56 -9.39
C GLY A 202 4.19 -3.60 -9.88
N PHE A 203 3.46 -2.49 -9.73
CA PHE A 203 2.08 -2.36 -10.18
C PHE A 203 1.78 -0.93 -10.66
N GLY A 204 0.76 -0.75 -11.49
CA GLY A 204 0.33 0.57 -11.96
C GLY A 204 1.19 1.15 -13.09
N ASP A 205 2.13 0.38 -13.64
CA ASP A 205 2.83 0.73 -14.86
C ASP A 205 1.94 0.49 -16.10
N ALA A 206 2.40 0.92 -17.27
CA ALA A 206 1.65 0.81 -18.52
C ALA A 206 1.29 -0.64 -18.90
N SER A 207 2.08 -1.64 -18.46
CA SER A 207 1.83 -3.04 -18.77
C SER A 207 0.82 -3.71 -17.82
N THR A 208 0.74 -3.25 -16.57
CA THR A 208 -0.10 -3.88 -15.55
C THR A 208 -1.45 -3.19 -15.30
N GLY A 209 -1.52 -1.87 -15.50
CA GLY A 209 -2.72 -1.09 -15.19
C GLY A 209 -3.19 -1.34 -13.75
N ASP A 210 -4.49 -1.58 -13.56
CA ASP A 210 -5.09 -1.89 -12.26
C ASP A 210 -5.46 -3.36 -12.05
N TRP A 211 -5.06 -4.26 -12.95
CA TRP A 211 -5.51 -5.67 -12.97
C TRP A 211 -4.40 -6.70 -12.70
N SER A 212 -3.11 -6.34 -12.81
CA SER A 212 -2.00 -7.27 -12.57
C SER A 212 -0.83 -6.64 -11.83
N VAL A 213 0.21 -7.44 -11.61
CA VAL A 213 1.52 -7.02 -11.11
C VAL A 213 2.61 -7.61 -12.00
N PHE A 214 3.80 -7.02 -12.02
CA PHE A 214 4.98 -7.57 -12.67
C PHE A 214 6.08 -7.84 -11.64
N SER A 215 6.87 -8.89 -11.84
CA SER A 215 8.03 -9.19 -11.01
C SER A 215 9.18 -8.25 -11.32
N LEU A 216 9.76 -7.58 -10.31
CA LEU A 216 10.85 -6.63 -10.51
C LEU A 216 12.06 -7.26 -11.20
N ASN A 217 12.41 -8.50 -10.85
CA ASN A 217 13.55 -9.21 -11.44
C ASN A 217 13.25 -9.87 -12.80
N GLY A 218 12.02 -9.73 -13.33
CA GLY A 218 11.59 -10.35 -14.58
C GLY A 218 11.37 -11.87 -14.52
N THR A 219 11.52 -12.50 -13.35
CA THR A 219 11.25 -13.93 -13.15
C THR A 219 9.78 -14.17 -12.80
N THR A 220 9.31 -15.40 -12.96
CA THR A 220 7.92 -15.76 -12.61
C THR A 220 7.62 -15.53 -11.13
N GLU A 221 8.56 -15.84 -10.22
CA GLU A 221 8.32 -15.78 -8.78
C GLU A 221 8.71 -14.44 -8.14
N GLY A 222 9.46 -13.58 -8.84
CA GLY A 222 9.85 -12.26 -8.32
C GLY A 222 10.85 -12.30 -7.16
N GLU A 223 11.47 -13.45 -6.90
CA GLU A 223 12.32 -13.67 -5.73
C GLU A 223 13.67 -12.96 -5.85
N CYS A 224 13.94 -12.05 -4.92
CA CYS A 224 15.25 -11.45 -4.68
C CYS A 224 15.94 -12.23 -3.56
N ASN A 225 17.25 -12.41 -3.63
CA ASN A 225 17.98 -13.24 -2.67
C ASN A 225 17.94 -12.65 -1.25
N ASP A 226 18.06 -11.34 -1.16
CA ASP A 226 18.06 -10.57 0.09
C ASP A 226 17.61 -9.13 -0.20
N LEU A 227 17.69 -8.28 0.83
CA LEU A 227 17.29 -6.88 0.73
C LEU A 227 18.18 -6.07 -0.22
N ASP A 228 19.48 -6.32 -0.20
CA ASP A 228 20.42 -5.61 -1.07
C ASP A 228 20.11 -5.94 -2.53
N ASP A 229 19.67 -7.17 -2.81
CA ASP A 229 19.19 -7.60 -4.10
C ASP A 229 17.89 -6.89 -4.53
N VAL A 230 16.92 -6.71 -3.62
CA VAL A 230 15.70 -5.91 -3.87
C VAL A 230 16.06 -4.49 -4.28
N LEU A 231 16.94 -3.82 -3.52
CA LEU A 231 17.40 -2.46 -3.81
C LEU A 231 18.15 -2.38 -5.15
N ARG A 232 19.03 -3.34 -5.41
CA ARG A 232 19.80 -3.43 -6.65
C ARG A 232 18.88 -3.57 -7.87
N ILE A 233 17.89 -4.47 -7.79
CA ILE A 233 16.94 -4.70 -8.88
C ILE A 233 16.03 -3.48 -9.06
N TYR A 234 15.54 -2.87 -7.98
CA TYR A 234 14.78 -1.62 -8.05
C TYR A 234 15.58 -0.54 -8.80
N ASN A 235 16.85 -0.31 -8.45
CA ASN A 235 17.70 0.69 -9.11
C ASN A 235 17.90 0.39 -10.60
N GLN A 236 17.98 -0.89 -10.98
CA GLN A 236 18.21 -1.32 -12.35
C GLN A 236 16.96 -1.21 -13.23
N VAL A 237 15.78 -1.44 -12.66
CA VAL A 237 14.51 -1.59 -13.40
C VAL A 237 13.73 -0.29 -13.43
N THR A 238 13.66 0.43 -12.31
CA THR A 238 12.87 1.67 -12.17
C THR A 238 13.11 2.69 -13.30
N PRO A 239 14.34 2.95 -13.78
CA PRO A 239 14.55 3.90 -14.88
C PRO A 239 13.93 3.50 -16.22
N LYS A 240 13.50 2.24 -16.37
CA LYS A 240 12.97 1.64 -17.61
C LYS A 240 11.46 1.38 -17.57
N VAL A 241 10.81 1.62 -16.43
CA VAL A 241 9.38 1.35 -16.25
C VAL A 241 8.55 2.53 -16.77
N ASP A 242 7.60 2.25 -17.64
CA ASP A 242 6.66 3.25 -18.15
C ASP A 242 5.55 3.51 -17.14
N LEU A 243 5.71 4.59 -16.35
CA LEU A 243 4.75 4.94 -15.30
C LEU A 243 3.35 5.28 -15.86
N SER A 244 2.29 4.68 -15.31
CA SER A 244 0.91 4.80 -15.83
C SER A 244 -0.14 4.85 -14.72
N GLY A 245 -1.13 3.95 -14.72
CA GLY A 245 -2.12 3.80 -13.67
C GLY A 245 -3.34 3.01 -14.17
N PRO A 246 -4.43 3.01 -13.39
CA PRO A 246 -4.61 3.75 -12.13
C PRO A 246 -4.11 2.97 -10.89
N THR A 247 -4.06 3.61 -9.72
CA THR A 247 -3.53 3.00 -8.49
C THR A 247 -4.52 1.99 -7.89
N ASN A 248 -4.16 0.71 -7.81
CA ASN A 248 -4.97 -0.35 -7.20
C ASN A 248 -4.07 -1.41 -6.52
N PHE A 249 -4.27 -1.63 -5.21
CA PHE A 249 -3.50 -2.62 -4.46
C PHE A 249 -4.07 -4.03 -4.56
N ALA A 250 -5.30 -4.20 -5.06
CA ALA A 250 -5.97 -5.50 -5.07
C ALA A 250 -5.17 -6.60 -5.79
N PRO A 251 -4.60 -6.39 -7.01
CA PRO A 251 -3.81 -7.42 -7.68
C PRO A 251 -2.59 -7.87 -6.86
N LEU A 252 -1.88 -6.92 -6.25
CA LEU A 252 -0.72 -7.19 -5.41
C LEU A 252 -1.08 -7.95 -4.12
N ILE A 253 -2.17 -7.56 -3.47
CA ILE A 253 -2.66 -8.24 -2.26
C ILE A 253 -3.08 -9.67 -2.59
N TYR A 254 -3.77 -9.91 -3.71
CA TYR A 254 -4.11 -11.26 -4.15
C TYR A 254 -2.87 -12.09 -4.48
N ARG A 255 -1.89 -11.53 -5.20
CA ARG A 255 -0.61 -12.21 -5.46
C ARG A 255 0.10 -12.60 -4.16
N SER A 256 0.03 -11.73 -3.14
CA SER A 256 0.62 -12.01 -1.82
C SER A 256 -0.10 -13.14 -1.09
N MET A 257 -1.42 -13.27 -1.22
CA MET A 257 -2.18 -14.42 -0.70
C MET A 257 -1.75 -15.73 -1.35
N GLU A 258 -1.52 -15.75 -2.66
CA GLU A 258 -1.01 -16.93 -3.38
C GLU A 258 0.34 -17.39 -2.83
N ILE A 259 1.25 -16.45 -2.59
CA ILE A 259 2.57 -16.71 -2.00
C ILE A 259 2.43 -17.28 -0.58
N CYS A 260 1.59 -16.66 0.25
CA CYS A 260 1.32 -17.15 1.61
C CYS A 260 0.76 -18.57 1.60
N TYR A 261 -0.18 -18.86 0.68
CA TYR A 261 -0.79 -20.17 0.53
C TYR A 261 0.23 -21.23 0.11
N ALA A 262 1.09 -20.91 -0.87
CA ALA A 262 2.10 -21.82 -1.38
C ALA A 262 3.17 -22.13 -0.33
N ARG A 263 3.61 -21.12 0.43
CA ARG A 263 4.71 -21.23 1.40
C ARG A 263 4.26 -21.70 2.78
N LYS A 264 2.98 -21.54 3.14
CA LYS A 264 2.40 -21.89 4.45
C LYS A 264 3.14 -21.24 5.62
N ASP A 265 3.58 -20.00 5.43
CA ASP A 265 4.35 -19.27 6.43
C ASP A 265 3.84 -17.83 6.55
N TYR A 266 4.18 -17.15 7.64
CA TYR A 266 3.81 -15.77 7.90
C TYR A 266 4.56 -14.81 6.99
N HIS A 267 3.82 -13.89 6.37
CA HIS A 267 4.37 -12.87 5.49
C HIS A 267 3.90 -11.46 5.91
N ILE A 268 4.80 -10.50 5.73
CA ILE A 268 4.53 -9.07 5.81
C ILE A 268 4.66 -8.51 4.39
N LEU A 269 3.54 -8.04 3.83
CA LEU A 269 3.52 -7.29 2.59
C LEU A 269 3.76 -5.81 2.89
N VAL A 270 4.84 -5.25 2.36
CA VAL A 270 5.15 -3.82 2.41
C VAL A 270 4.83 -3.20 1.05
N ILE A 271 3.74 -2.44 0.98
CA ILE A 271 3.35 -1.66 -0.20
C ILE A 271 3.91 -0.25 -0.03
N ILE A 272 4.69 0.23 -0.99
CA ILE A 272 5.18 1.59 -1.03
C ILE A 272 4.44 2.30 -2.17
N ALA A 273 3.71 3.36 -1.84
CA ALA A 273 2.82 4.04 -2.78
C ALA A 273 2.81 5.55 -2.56
N ASP A 274 2.54 6.31 -3.62
CA ASP A 274 2.66 7.77 -3.59
C ASP A 274 1.35 8.55 -3.44
N GLY A 275 0.23 7.84 -3.36
CA GLY A 275 -1.07 8.48 -3.32
C GLY A 275 -2.22 7.54 -3.06
N GLN A 276 -3.42 8.06 -3.34
CA GLN A 276 -4.68 7.41 -3.01
C GLN A 276 -5.03 6.32 -4.02
N VAL A 277 -5.64 5.26 -3.49
CA VAL A 277 -6.16 4.16 -4.29
C VAL A 277 -7.38 4.64 -5.09
N THR A 278 -7.33 4.49 -6.41
CA THR A 278 -8.46 4.83 -7.29
C THR A 278 -9.60 3.81 -7.19
N ASN A 279 -9.27 2.53 -7.02
CA ASN A 279 -10.23 1.44 -6.88
C ASN A 279 -10.37 0.99 -5.43
N GLU A 280 -10.98 1.85 -4.61
CA GLU A 280 -11.16 1.62 -3.18
C GLU A 280 -11.90 0.32 -2.87
N ARG A 281 -12.96 0.03 -3.64
CA ARG A 281 -13.82 -1.14 -3.41
C ARG A 281 -13.05 -2.44 -3.62
N ALA A 282 -12.25 -2.53 -4.68
CA ALA A 282 -11.43 -3.71 -4.94
C ALA A 282 -10.38 -3.90 -3.85
N THR A 283 -9.70 -2.81 -3.47
CA THR A 283 -8.67 -2.85 -2.42
C THR A 283 -9.24 -3.25 -1.07
N ARG A 284 -10.36 -2.66 -0.63
CA ARG A 284 -11.04 -3.06 0.62
C ARG A 284 -11.44 -4.54 0.61
N LYS A 285 -11.96 -5.04 -0.51
CA LYS A 285 -12.31 -6.46 -0.65
C LYS A 285 -11.09 -7.37 -0.55
N ALA A 286 -9.96 -6.97 -1.16
CA ALA A 286 -8.71 -7.72 -1.08
C ALA A 286 -8.14 -7.74 0.34
N ILE A 287 -8.17 -6.62 1.08
CA ILE A 287 -7.72 -6.55 2.48
C ILE A 287 -8.55 -7.47 3.38
N VAL A 288 -9.89 -7.46 3.23
CA VAL A 288 -10.78 -8.35 4.01
C VAL A 288 -10.54 -9.82 3.66
N ALA A 289 -10.29 -10.15 2.39
CA ALA A 289 -9.94 -11.51 1.98
C ALA A 289 -8.58 -11.95 2.53
N ALA A 290 -7.60 -11.05 2.61
CA ALA A 290 -6.27 -11.33 3.17
C ALA A 290 -6.31 -11.79 4.64
N CYS A 291 -7.36 -11.46 5.41
CA CYS A 291 -7.52 -11.93 6.79
C CYS A 291 -7.60 -13.46 6.94
N GLN A 292 -7.85 -14.19 5.85
CA GLN A 292 -7.86 -15.66 5.81
C GLN A 292 -6.47 -16.29 5.61
N TYR A 293 -5.45 -15.46 5.41
CA TYR A 293 -4.07 -15.86 5.16
C TYR A 293 -3.18 -15.34 6.28
N PRO A 294 -2.01 -15.96 6.52
CA PRO A 294 -1.02 -15.46 7.47
C PRO A 294 -0.27 -14.26 6.88
N LEU A 295 -1.01 -13.18 6.62
CA LEU A 295 -0.55 -12.01 5.87
C LEU A 295 -0.90 -10.71 6.60
N SER A 296 0.13 -9.99 7.03
CA SER A 296 0.02 -8.60 7.46
C SER A 296 0.38 -7.66 6.32
N ILE A 297 -0.34 -6.54 6.22
CA ILE A 297 -0.17 -5.56 5.14
C ILE A 297 0.22 -4.22 5.76
N ILE A 298 1.37 -3.70 5.37
CA ILE A 298 1.83 -2.35 5.72
C ILE A 298 1.83 -1.53 4.44
N VAL A 299 1.12 -0.40 4.43
CA VAL A 299 1.20 0.57 3.34
C VAL A 299 1.97 1.79 3.81
N VAL A 300 3.06 2.09 3.11
CA VAL A 300 3.91 3.24 3.36
C VAL A 300 3.64 4.30 2.31
N GLY A 301 3.02 5.40 2.72
CA GLY A 301 2.75 6.57 1.88
C GLY A 301 4.00 7.44 1.72
N VAL A 302 4.53 7.53 0.50
CA VAL A 302 5.65 8.42 0.14
C VAL A 302 5.15 9.58 -0.73
N GLY A 303 5.80 10.73 -0.70
CA GLY A 303 5.36 11.91 -1.46
C GLY A 303 4.47 12.88 -0.67
N ASP A 304 3.84 13.77 -1.43
CA ASP A 304 3.11 14.94 -0.96
C ASP A 304 1.66 14.65 -0.53
N GLY A 305 1.14 13.46 -0.83
CA GLY A 305 -0.23 13.04 -0.53
C GLY A 305 -1.27 13.66 -1.48
N PRO A 306 -2.53 13.83 -1.05
CA PRO A 306 -3.06 13.74 0.32
C PRO A 306 -3.31 12.30 0.81
N TRP A 307 -3.29 12.11 2.13
CA TRP A 307 -3.36 10.78 2.78
C TRP A 307 -4.68 10.46 3.49
N ASP A 308 -5.69 11.32 3.39
CA ASP A 308 -6.95 11.18 4.14
C ASP A 308 -7.65 9.84 3.87
N MET A 309 -7.71 9.41 2.61
CA MET A 309 -8.30 8.12 2.23
C MET A 309 -7.58 6.93 2.87
N MET A 310 -6.25 7.00 2.96
CA MET A 310 -5.44 5.93 3.55
C MET A 310 -5.62 5.86 5.06
N LYS A 311 -5.78 7.01 5.73
CA LYS A 311 -6.17 7.08 7.16
C LYS A 311 -7.56 6.48 7.40
N VAL A 312 -8.51 6.71 6.48
CA VAL A 312 -9.83 6.09 6.52
C VAL A 312 -9.74 4.57 6.32
N PHE A 313 -8.82 4.06 5.50
CA PHE A 313 -8.61 2.60 5.39
C PHE A 313 -8.06 2.01 6.68
N ASP A 314 -7.17 2.70 7.38
CA ASP A 314 -6.66 2.25 8.67
C ASP A 314 -7.78 2.19 9.74
N GLU A 315 -8.62 3.23 9.80
CA GLU A 315 -9.62 3.39 10.87
C GLU A 315 -10.96 2.68 10.60
N SER A 316 -11.34 2.50 9.33
CA SER A 316 -12.73 2.17 8.94
C SER A 316 -12.85 1.09 7.87
N LEU A 317 -12.06 0.02 7.99
CA LEU A 317 -12.31 -1.19 7.21
C LEU A 317 -13.59 -1.91 7.66
N PRO A 318 -14.29 -2.60 6.73
CA PRO A 318 -15.43 -3.46 7.09
C PRO A 318 -15.07 -4.43 8.22
N LYS A 319 -16.08 -4.90 8.97
CA LYS A 319 -15.89 -5.90 10.03
C LYS A 319 -15.06 -7.07 9.49
N ARG A 320 -13.90 -7.28 10.11
CA ARG A 320 -12.94 -8.33 9.80
C ARG A 320 -12.54 -9.05 11.08
N PRO A 321 -12.06 -10.31 10.99
CA PRO A 321 -11.81 -11.11 12.20
C PRO A 321 -10.65 -10.58 13.05
N TRP A 322 -9.71 -9.84 12.45
CA TRP A 322 -8.57 -9.20 13.11
C TRP A 322 -8.04 -8.06 12.25
N ASP A 323 -7.19 -7.22 12.84
CA ASP A 323 -6.53 -6.12 12.13
C ASP A 323 -5.26 -6.60 11.42
N ASN A 324 -5.29 -6.69 10.10
CA ASN A 324 -4.18 -7.08 9.23
C ASN A 324 -3.64 -5.96 8.34
N PHE A 325 -4.02 -4.70 8.55
CA PHE A 325 -3.68 -3.59 7.65
C PHE A 325 -3.27 -2.39 8.47
N HIS A 326 -2.09 -1.83 8.14
CA HIS A 326 -1.55 -0.66 8.82
C HIS A 326 -1.05 0.36 7.79
N PHE A 327 -1.40 1.63 7.96
CA PHE A 327 -0.91 2.73 7.11
C PHE A 327 0.09 3.64 7.86
N VAL A 328 1.20 3.98 7.20
CA VAL A 328 2.17 4.96 7.69
C VAL A 328 2.52 6.00 6.64
N GLU A 329 2.42 7.26 7.03
CA GLU A 329 2.82 8.41 6.21
C GLU A 329 4.31 8.71 6.41
N PHE A 330 5.15 8.35 5.44
CA PHE A 330 6.63 8.42 5.54
C PHE A 330 7.10 9.84 5.84
N HIS A 331 6.77 10.82 5.00
CA HIS A 331 7.34 12.17 5.12
C HIS A 331 6.90 12.90 6.39
N SER A 332 5.72 12.61 6.94
CA SER A 332 5.25 13.22 8.20
C SER A 332 6.23 12.99 9.36
N LEU A 333 6.95 11.87 9.35
CA LEU A 333 7.93 11.49 10.36
C LEU A 333 9.31 12.12 10.12
N PHE A 334 9.56 12.65 8.93
CA PHE A 334 10.82 13.30 8.54
C PHE A 334 10.72 14.83 8.53
N THR A 335 9.51 15.40 8.48
CA THR A 335 9.24 16.84 8.45
C THR A 335 9.13 17.51 9.82
N ASP A 336 9.10 16.76 10.94
CA ASP A 336 8.92 17.37 12.26
C ASP A 336 10.15 18.22 12.66
N GLU A 337 10.05 19.54 12.45
CA GLU A 337 11.12 20.53 12.68
C GLU A 337 11.53 20.64 14.16
N ASN A 338 10.68 20.17 15.08
CA ASN A 338 11.01 20.12 16.51
C ASN A 338 12.11 19.09 16.82
N MET A 339 12.39 18.20 15.85
CA MET A 339 13.44 17.21 15.92
C MET A 339 14.64 17.66 15.08
N ASN A 340 15.53 18.45 15.69
CA ASN A 340 16.90 18.68 15.20
C ASN A 340 17.75 17.39 15.35
N GLN A 341 17.18 16.26 14.94
CA GLN A 341 17.63 14.91 15.24
C GLN A 341 18.41 14.31 14.06
N GLN A 342 19.39 13.48 14.42
CA GLN A 342 20.22 12.71 13.51
C GLN A 342 19.37 11.79 12.62
N SER A 343 19.81 11.54 11.38
CA SER A 343 19.11 10.69 10.39
C SER A 343 18.65 9.34 10.97
N SER A 344 19.48 8.72 11.82
CA SER A 344 19.18 7.44 12.49
C SER A 344 17.93 7.48 13.38
N SER A 345 17.63 8.63 14.00
CA SER A 345 16.44 8.79 14.85
C SER A 345 15.16 8.86 14.02
N LYS A 346 15.20 9.50 12.84
CA LYS A 346 14.07 9.55 11.92
C LYS A 346 13.78 8.17 11.31
N GLU A 347 14.83 7.43 10.93
CA GLU A 347 14.72 6.04 10.49
C GLU A 347 14.08 5.16 11.58
N LEU A 348 14.51 5.31 12.83
CA LEU A 348 13.94 4.60 13.96
C LEU A 348 12.47 4.99 14.20
N SER A 349 12.12 6.27 14.11
CA SER A 349 10.73 6.75 14.21
C SER A 349 9.85 6.11 13.15
N PHE A 350 10.30 6.09 11.91
CA PHE A 350 9.60 5.42 10.83
C PHE A 350 9.42 3.92 11.09
N ALA A 351 10.47 3.21 11.49
CA ALA A 351 10.39 1.78 11.79
C ALA A 351 9.44 1.47 12.96
N ILE A 352 9.50 2.27 14.04
CA ILE A 352 8.61 2.15 15.20
C ILE A 352 7.15 2.31 14.79
N ASN A 353 6.83 3.37 14.04
CA ASN A 353 5.45 3.62 13.63
C ASN A 353 4.96 2.57 12.63
N SER A 354 5.83 2.00 11.79
CA SER A 354 5.46 0.97 10.79
C SER A 354 5.25 -0.41 11.38
N LEU A 355 5.92 -0.74 12.49
CA LEU A 355 5.98 -2.13 12.99
C LEU A 355 5.26 -2.32 14.33
N LEU A 356 4.58 -1.29 14.83
CA LEU A 356 3.96 -1.28 16.16
C LEU A 356 2.96 -2.44 16.39
N GLU A 357 2.23 -2.82 15.34
CA GLU A 357 1.17 -3.84 15.40
C GLU A 357 1.64 -5.23 15.00
N ILE A 358 2.80 -5.33 14.33
CA ILE A 358 3.27 -6.57 13.71
C ILE A 358 3.45 -7.72 14.71
N PRO A 359 4.03 -7.53 15.91
CA PRO A 359 4.11 -8.61 16.89
C PRO A 359 2.74 -9.12 17.37
N ASP A 360 1.76 -8.23 17.51
CA ASP A 360 0.41 -8.60 17.95
C ASP A 360 -0.37 -9.34 16.85
N GLN A 361 -0.20 -8.90 15.60
CA GLN A 361 -0.73 -9.57 14.41
C GLN A 361 -0.13 -10.98 14.25
N ALA A 362 1.20 -11.11 14.34
CA ALA A 362 1.88 -12.40 14.27
C ALA A 362 1.40 -13.37 15.36
N LYS A 363 1.29 -12.91 16.62
CA LYS A 363 0.73 -13.69 17.73
C LYS A 363 -0.71 -14.14 17.49
N PHE A 364 -1.54 -13.24 16.97
CA PHE A 364 -2.93 -13.57 16.64
C PHE A 364 -2.99 -14.69 15.61
N LEU A 365 -2.20 -14.58 14.55
CA LEU A 365 -2.11 -15.58 13.49
C LEU A 365 -1.58 -16.92 14.00
N LEU A 366 -0.53 -16.94 14.80
CA LEU A 366 -0.02 -18.17 15.43
C LEU A 366 -1.09 -18.85 16.29
N LYS A 367 -1.91 -18.08 17.02
CA LYS A 367 -2.99 -18.62 17.85
C LYS A 367 -4.18 -19.14 17.03
N CYS A 368 -4.55 -18.45 15.97
CA CYS A 368 -5.74 -18.77 15.15
C CYS A 368 -5.45 -19.81 14.07
N LEU A 369 -4.22 -19.83 13.53
CA LEU A 369 -3.80 -20.68 12.43
C LEU A 369 -2.80 -21.76 12.85
N GLY A 370 -2.33 -21.79 14.11
CA GLY A 370 -1.44 -22.83 14.63
C GLY A 370 -2.02 -24.25 14.69
N ASN A 371 -3.30 -24.43 14.32
CA ASN A 371 -3.91 -25.75 14.10
C ASN A 371 -4.13 -26.08 12.61
N ILE A 372 -3.71 -25.20 11.69
CA ILE A 372 -3.98 -25.29 10.25
C ILE A 372 -2.68 -25.41 9.43
N PHE A 373 -1.52 -25.05 10.00
CA PHE A 373 -0.21 -25.15 9.37
C PHE A 373 0.66 -26.24 9.96
#